data_AF-A0A962CKX1-F1
#
_entry.id   AF-A0A962CKX1-F1
#
_cell.length_a   1.000
_cell.length_b   1.000
_cell.length_c   1.000
_cell.angle_alpha   90.00
_cell.angle_beta   90.00
_cell.angle_gamma   90.00
#
_symmetry.space_group_name_H-M   'P 1'
#
loop_
_entity.id
_entity.type
_entity.pdbx_description
1 polymer ?
#
loop_
_entity_poly.entity_id
_entity_poly.type
_entity_poly.pdbx_seq_one_letter_code
_entity_poly.pdbx_strand_id
1 'polypeptide(L)'
;MIPASPLFSHIPASRSGNDGPGWQRLWREAITEPMALLDMLGLGRHADRLLAPADTGFALRVPQAFVARMRHGDPDDPLLLQVLPGAGELLESPGFSLDAVGDLAARTGHGVLQKYHGR
;
A
#
# COMPACT_ATOMS: atom_id res chain seq x y z
N MET A 1 1.59 -28.97 46.12
CA MET A 1 0.36 -28.15 46.02
C MET A 1 0.72 -26.70 46.23
N ILE A 2 0.93 -25.94 45.15
CA ILE A 2 0.99 -24.47 45.13
C ILE A 2 0.52 -24.05 43.72
N PRO A 3 -0.61 -23.36 43.53
CA PRO A 3 -0.86 -22.61 42.31
C PRO A 3 -0.50 -21.14 42.56
N ALA A 4 0.47 -20.62 41.81
CA ALA A 4 0.68 -19.19 41.66
C ALA A 4 0.24 -18.80 40.25
N SER A 5 -0.98 -18.29 40.13
CA SER A 5 -1.46 -17.62 38.92
C SER A 5 -1.00 -16.16 38.95
N PRO A 6 -0.26 -15.65 37.95
CA PRO A 6 -0.11 -14.22 37.81
C PRO A 6 -1.38 -13.62 37.18
N LEU A 7 -2.01 -12.71 37.92
CA LEU A 7 -3.02 -11.78 37.43
C LEU A 7 -2.37 -10.86 36.39
N PHE A 8 -2.54 -11.15 35.10
CA PHE A 8 -2.29 -10.14 34.07
C PHE A 8 -3.41 -9.10 34.15
N SER A 9 -3.09 -7.96 34.77
CA SER A 9 -3.93 -6.77 34.76
C SER A 9 -4.25 -6.40 33.32
N HIS A 10 -5.54 -6.38 33.01
CA HIS A 10 -6.08 -5.91 31.75
C HIS A 10 -5.57 -4.48 31.53
N ILE A 11 -4.69 -4.27 30.56
CA ILE A 11 -4.35 -2.91 30.09
C ILE A 11 -5.64 -2.38 29.47
N PRO A 12 -6.28 -1.32 30.02
CA PRO A 12 -7.40 -0.71 29.33
C PRO A 12 -6.83 -0.04 28.09
N ALA A 13 -7.18 -0.56 26.90
CA ALA A 13 -6.95 0.14 25.67
C ALA A 13 -7.68 1.49 25.77
N SER A 14 -6.93 2.58 25.87
CA SER A 14 -7.46 3.93 25.75
C SER A 14 -8.18 4.01 24.40
N ARG A 15 -9.51 3.98 24.43
CA ARG A 15 -10.32 4.35 23.26
C ARG A 15 -10.17 5.86 23.10
N SER A 16 -9.06 6.29 22.50
CA SER A 16 -8.99 7.61 21.91
C SER A 16 -10.11 7.66 20.88
N GLY A 17 -11.15 8.46 21.16
CA GLY A 17 -12.28 8.66 20.27
C GLY A 17 -11.79 9.06 18.89
N ASN A 18 -11.88 8.14 17.94
CA ASN A 18 -11.60 8.39 16.55
C ASN A 18 -12.93 8.77 15.90
N ASP A 19 -13.23 10.08 15.84
CA ASP A 19 -14.44 10.58 15.17
C ASP A 19 -14.37 10.47 13.63
N GLY A 20 -13.23 9.99 13.11
CA GLY A 20 -13.08 9.62 11.70
C GLY A 20 -13.64 8.23 11.38
N PRO A 21 -14.03 7.96 10.13
CA PRO A 21 -14.36 6.61 9.70
C PRO A 21 -13.21 5.64 10.02
N GLY A 22 -13.53 4.49 10.62
CA GLY A 22 -12.53 3.49 10.99
C GLY A 22 -11.72 3.01 9.78
N TRP A 23 -10.47 2.60 10.00
CA TRP A 23 -9.56 2.22 8.92
C TRP A 23 -10.11 1.08 8.03
N GLN A 24 -10.90 0.15 8.59
CA GLN A 24 -11.54 -0.91 7.79
C GLN A 24 -12.58 -0.35 6.81
N ARG A 25 -13.24 0.76 7.17
CA ARG A 25 -14.18 1.45 6.28
C ARG A 25 -13.42 2.17 5.17
N LEU A 26 -12.39 2.94 5.54
CA LEU A 26 -11.52 3.62 4.56
C LEU A 26 -10.90 2.65 3.54
N TRP A 27 -10.52 1.45 3.98
CA TRP A 27 -10.01 0.40 3.11
C TRP A 27 -11.05 -0.16 2.15
N ARG A 28 -12.29 -0.40 2.63
CA ARG A 28 -13.39 -0.89 1.79
C ARG A 28 -13.86 0.14 0.76
N GLU A 29 -13.81 1.42 1.12
CA GLU A 29 -14.24 2.55 0.29
C GLU A 29 -13.09 3.15 -0.56
N ALA A 30 -11.92 2.52 -0.54
CA ALA A 30 -10.76 2.96 -1.31
C ALA A 30 -11.02 2.86 -2.83
N ILE A 31 -10.42 3.78 -3.59
CA ILE A 31 -10.44 3.74 -5.05
C ILE A 31 -9.55 2.58 -5.50
N THR A 32 -10.10 1.70 -6.35
CA THR A 32 -9.41 0.52 -6.88
C THR A 32 -9.25 0.54 -8.39
N GLU A 33 -9.93 1.44 -9.09
CA GLU A 33 -9.90 1.57 -10.54
C GLU A 33 -9.04 2.77 -10.95
N PRO A 34 -7.93 2.57 -11.69
CA PRO A 34 -7.04 3.66 -12.12
C PRO A 34 -7.75 4.75 -12.92
N MET A 35 -8.66 4.38 -13.84
CA MET A 35 -9.43 5.36 -14.59
C MET A 35 -10.33 6.23 -13.69
N ALA A 36 -10.97 5.63 -12.68
CA ALA A 36 -11.78 6.39 -11.73
C ALA A 36 -10.94 7.39 -10.93
N LEU A 37 -9.71 7.02 -10.54
CA LEU A 37 -8.77 7.95 -9.91
C LEU A 37 -8.41 9.11 -10.84
N LEU A 38 -8.09 8.84 -12.11
CA LEU A 38 -7.74 9.89 -13.07
C LEU A 38 -8.92 10.83 -13.33
N ASP A 39 -10.13 10.30 -13.45
CA ASP A 39 -11.33 11.11 -13.64
C ASP A 39 -11.60 12.03 -12.43
N MET A 40 -11.44 11.51 -11.21
CA MET A 40 -11.55 12.30 -9.97
C MET A 40 -10.53 13.45 -9.90
N LEU A 41 -9.37 13.30 -10.54
CA LEU A 41 -8.32 14.30 -10.59
C LEU A 41 -8.39 15.19 -11.84
N GLY A 42 -9.39 15.03 -12.71
CA GLY A 42 -9.50 15.79 -13.96
C GLY A 42 -8.41 15.44 -14.99
N LEU A 43 -7.88 14.21 -14.91
CA LEU A 43 -6.77 13.69 -15.69
C LEU A 43 -7.18 12.61 -16.71
N GLY A 44 -8.47 12.32 -16.89
CA GLY A 44 -8.93 11.27 -17.82
C GLY A 44 -8.36 11.39 -19.25
N ARG A 45 -8.16 12.62 -19.77
CA ARG A 45 -7.52 12.86 -21.07
C ARG A 45 -6.04 12.45 -21.17
N HIS A 46 -5.39 12.23 -20.02
CA HIS A 46 -4.00 11.80 -19.93
C HIS A 46 -3.86 10.30 -19.68
N ALA A 47 -4.97 9.53 -19.72
CA ALA A 47 -4.96 8.10 -19.47
C ALA A 47 -3.90 7.36 -20.32
N ASP A 48 -3.83 7.66 -21.62
CA ASP A 48 -2.85 7.05 -22.54
C ASP A 48 -1.39 7.31 -22.15
N ARG A 49 -1.11 8.45 -21.49
CA ARG A 49 0.22 8.79 -20.98
C ARG A 49 0.51 8.15 -19.62
N LEU A 50 -0.49 8.09 -18.75
CA LEU A 50 -0.31 7.80 -17.33
C LEU A 50 -0.53 6.32 -16.98
N LEU A 51 -1.41 5.63 -17.70
CA LEU A 51 -1.70 4.23 -17.44
C LEU A 51 -0.77 3.31 -18.21
N ALA A 52 -0.43 2.17 -17.61
CA ALA A 52 0.22 1.10 -18.33
C ALA A 52 -0.71 0.52 -19.42
N PRO A 53 -0.17 0.16 -20.60
CA PRO A 53 -0.94 -0.47 -21.68
C PRO A 53 -1.33 -1.94 -21.38
N ALA A 54 -0.78 -2.51 -20.31
CA ALA A 54 -1.01 -3.87 -19.87
C ALA A 54 -1.01 -3.92 -18.32
N ASP A 55 -1.40 -5.07 -17.77
CA ASP A 55 -1.32 -5.30 -16.33
C ASP A 55 0.15 -5.22 -15.86
N THR A 56 0.40 -4.37 -14.87
CA THR A 56 1.72 -4.19 -14.25
C THR A 56 2.00 -5.22 -13.15
N GLY A 57 0.98 -5.96 -12.72
CA GLY A 57 1.04 -6.82 -11.52
C GLY A 57 0.79 -6.07 -10.21
N PHE A 58 0.61 -4.74 -10.25
CA PHE A 58 0.29 -3.93 -9.08
C PHE A 58 -1.16 -3.44 -9.10
N ALA A 59 -1.95 -3.91 -8.13
CA ALA A 59 -3.33 -3.47 -7.96
C ALA A 59 -3.41 -2.11 -7.27
N LEU A 60 -4.25 -1.21 -7.79
CA LEU A 60 -4.55 0.07 -7.15
C LEU A 60 -5.44 -0.14 -5.92
N ARG A 61 -5.09 0.49 -4.79
CA ARG A 61 -6.00 0.67 -3.65
C ARG A 61 -5.62 1.92 -2.85
N VAL A 62 -6.37 3.00 -3.05
CA VAL A 62 -6.02 4.31 -2.50
C VAL A 62 -7.22 4.88 -1.73
N PRO A 63 -7.12 5.10 -0.40
CA PRO A 63 -8.19 5.76 0.35
C PRO A 63 -8.47 7.18 -0.16
N GLN A 64 -9.74 7.61 -0.13
CA GLN A 64 -10.13 8.95 -0.60
C GLN A 64 -9.38 10.09 0.10
N ALA A 65 -9.04 9.93 1.39
CA ALA A 65 -8.26 10.91 2.14
C ALA A 65 -6.82 11.08 1.61
N PHE A 66 -6.25 10.06 0.96
CA PHE A 66 -4.95 10.17 0.29
C PHE A 66 -5.11 10.92 -1.04
N VAL A 67 -6.14 10.58 -1.83
CA VAL A 67 -6.47 11.28 -3.09
C VAL A 67 -6.75 12.77 -2.86
N ALA A 68 -7.42 13.12 -1.76
CA ALA A 68 -7.72 14.50 -1.41
C ALA A 68 -6.48 15.40 -1.20
N ARG A 69 -5.28 14.81 -1.08
CA ARG A 69 -4.01 15.52 -0.96
C ARG A 69 -3.32 15.76 -2.30
N MET A 70 -3.79 15.11 -3.37
CA MET A 70 -3.25 15.26 -4.73
C MET A 70 -3.71 16.58 -5.34
N ARG A 71 -2.86 17.15 -6.20
CA ARG A 71 -3.20 18.34 -6.99
C ARG A 71 -4.09 17.94 -8.16
N HIS A 72 -5.32 18.45 -8.17
CA HIS A 72 -6.24 18.25 -9.29
C HIS A 72 -5.66 18.86 -10.58
N GLY A 73 -5.70 18.09 -11.68
CA GLY A 73 -5.21 18.49 -12.99
C GLY A 73 -3.70 18.41 -13.20
N ASP A 74 -2.94 17.96 -12.20
CA ASP A 74 -1.48 17.81 -12.26
C ASP A 74 -1.09 16.34 -12.53
N PRO A 75 -0.70 15.98 -13.77
CA PRO A 75 -0.27 14.62 -14.08
C PRO A 75 1.06 14.25 -13.44
N ASP A 76 1.83 15.23 -12.95
CA ASP A 76 3.14 15.05 -12.34
C ASP A 76 3.07 15.19 -10.80
N ASP A 77 1.85 15.11 -10.22
CA ASP A 77 1.65 15.13 -8.78
C ASP A 77 2.41 13.97 -8.09
N PRO A 78 3.26 14.24 -7.09
CA PRO A 78 4.13 13.22 -6.51
C PRO A 78 3.36 12.15 -5.72
N LEU A 79 2.15 12.42 -5.24
CA LEU A 79 1.32 11.40 -4.57
C LEU A 79 0.63 10.51 -5.60
N LEU A 80 0.22 11.05 -6.75
CA LEU A 80 -0.29 10.25 -7.85
C LEU A 80 0.79 9.28 -8.36
N LEU A 81 2.01 9.76 -8.58
CA LEU A 81 3.14 8.96 -9.08
C LEU A 81 3.54 7.81 -8.13
N GLN A 82 3.18 7.88 -6.85
CA GLN A 82 3.45 6.82 -5.87
C GLN A 82 2.46 5.65 -5.96
N VAL A 83 1.25 5.88 -6.48
CA VAL A 83 0.15 4.92 -6.36
C VAL A 83 -0.41 4.45 -7.68
N LEU A 84 -0.26 5.23 -8.75
CA LEU A 84 -0.81 4.88 -10.06
C LEU A 84 0.06 3.80 -10.73
N PRO A 85 -0.51 2.64 -11.11
CA PRO A 85 0.22 1.65 -11.90
C PRO A 85 0.51 2.19 -13.30
N GLY A 86 1.75 2.64 -13.51
CA GLY A 86 2.18 3.30 -14.73
C GLY A 86 3.02 2.41 -15.65
N ALA A 87 3.20 2.86 -16.89
CA ALA A 87 3.98 2.12 -17.89
C ALA A 87 5.45 1.88 -17.48
N GLY A 88 6.01 2.72 -16.60
CA GLY A 88 7.36 2.56 -16.08
C GLY A 88 7.60 1.26 -15.32
N GLU A 89 6.56 0.68 -14.70
CA GLU A 89 6.63 -0.59 -13.98
C GLU A 89 6.87 -1.79 -14.91
N LEU A 90 6.57 -1.66 -16.20
CA LEU A 90 6.78 -2.70 -17.20
C LEU A 90 8.18 -2.67 -17.81
N LEU A 91 9.01 -1.69 -17.44
CA LEU A 91 10.36 -1.56 -17.97
C LEU A 91 11.28 -2.57 -17.29
N GLU A 92 11.75 -3.54 -18.06
CA GLU A 92 12.84 -4.41 -17.62
C GLU A 92 14.15 -3.61 -17.52
N SER A 93 14.83 -3.74 -16.38
CA SER A 93 16.10 -3.07 -16.13
C SER A 93 17.21 -4.11 -15.95
N PRO A 94 18.30 -4.06 -16.75
CA PRO A 94 19.42 -4.97 -16.60
C PRO A 94 19.97 -4.98 -15.17
N GLY A 95 20.16 -6.18 -14.61
CA GLY A 95 20.65 -6.36 -13.25
C GLY A 95 19.56 -6.34 -12.16
N PHE A 96 18.30 -6.09 -12.51
CA PHE A 96 17.18 -6.25 -11.58
C PHE A 96 16.72 -7.71 -11.56
N SER A 97 16.20 -8.14 -10.42
CA SER A 97 15.70 -9.52 -10.24
C SER A 97 14.47 -9.53 -9.34
N LEU A 98 13.68 -10.59 -9.44
CA LEU A 98 12.46 -10.77 -8.63
C LEU A 98 12.76 -10.89 -7.12
N ASP A 99 13.96 -11.32 -6.75
CA ASP A 99 14.39 -11.43 -5.34
C ASP A 99 15.59 -10.52 -5.07
N ALA A 100 15.44 -9.23 -5.39
CA ALA A 100 16.52 -8.23 -5.29
C ALA A 100 17.18 -8.14 -3.90
N VAL A 101 16.47 -8.54 -2.84
CA VAL A 101 16.96 -8.49 -1.46
C VAL A 101 17.25 -9.88 -0.86
N GLY A 102 17.08 -10.97 -1.61
CA GLY A 102 17.33 -12.33 -1.12
C GLY A 102 16.34 -12.80 -0.04
N ASP A 103 15.11 -12.29 -0.04
CA ASP A 103 14.06 -12.71 0.90
C ASP A 103 13.77 -14.20 0.78
N LEU A 104 13.79 -14.77 -0.42
CA LEU A 104 13.42 -16.17 -0.60
C LEU A 104 14.42 -17.10 0.09
N ALA A 105 15.70 -16.81 0.00
CA ALA A 105 16.77 -17.58 0.64
C ALA A 105 16.78 -17.43 2.17
N ALA A 106 16.25 -16.32 2.70
CA ALA A 106 16.22 -16.03 4.13
C ALA A 106 14.98 -16.56 4.87
N ARG A 107 14.08 -17.27 4.17
CA ARG A 107 12.88 -17.87 4.78
C ARG A 107 13.25 -19.03 5.70
N THR A 108 12.86 -18.92 6.96
CA THR A 108 13.09 -19.96 8.00
C THR A 108 11.80 -20.60 8.50
N GLY A 109 10.64 -20.08 8.09
CA GLY A 109 9.31 -20.61 8.44
C GLY A 109 8.18 -19.85 7.74
N HIS A 110 6.94 -20.13 8.11
CA HIS A 110 5.77 -19.45 7.53
C HIS A 110 5.73 -17.97 7.94
N GLY A 111 5.99 -17.08 6.99
CA GLY A 111 5.94 -15.63 7.21
C GLY A 111 7.12 -15.05 7.98
N VAL A 112 8.19 -15.82 8.18
CA VAL A 112 9.39 -15.37 8.91
C VAL A 112 10.62 -15.36 8.00
N LEU A 113 11.34 -14.24 8.04
CA LEU A 113 12.59 -14.02 7.35
C LEU A 113 13.69 -13.77 8.38
N GLN A 114 14.81 -14.50 8.30
CA GLN A 114 15.96 -14.31 9.18
C GLN A 114 17.22 -14.09 8.32
N LYS A 115 17.43 -12.82 7.93
CA LYS A 115 18.61 -12.40 7.15
C LYS A 115 19.80 -12.05 8.03
N TYR A 116 19.51 -11.52 9.21
CA TYR A 116 20.51 -10.89 10.06
C TYR A 116 20.60 -11.63 11.39
N HIS A 117 21.81 -11.73 11.92
CA HIS A 117 21.99 -12.27 13.26
C HIS A 117 21.36 -11.32 14.28
N GLY A 118 20.42 -11.83 15.08
CA GLY A 118 19.75 -11.07 16.14
C GLY A 118 18.55 -10.20 15.70
N ARG A 119 18.02 -10.37 14.48
CA ARG A 119 16.79 -9.72 14.01
C ARG A 119 15.93 -10.66 13.18
#